data_AF-A0A5C5Z5P8-F1
#
_entry.id   AF-A0A5C5Z5P8-F1
#
_cell.length_a   1.000
_cell.length_b   1.000
_cell.length_c   1.000
_cell.angle_alpha   90.00
_cell.angle_beta   90.00
_cell.angle_gamma   90.00
#
_symmetry.space_group_name_H-M   'P 1'
#
loop_
_entity.id
_entity.type
_entity.pdbx_description
1 polymer ?
#
loop_
_entity_poly.entity_id
_entity_poly.type
_entity_poly.pdbx_seq_one_letter_code
_entity_poly.pdbx_strand_id
1 'polypeptide(L)'
;MTSQEKLVAELIRGLKFERDEVKLQLHLAEKDLQDQWDDLDRRLDELDERYAPVKDSTKEAPEDVLDSIKLLTSEISAGFDRIRKAL
;
A
#
# COMPACT_ATOMS: atom_id res chain seq x y z
N MET A 1 19.06 8.33 1.36
CA MET A 1 17.95 7.54 1.91
C MET A 1 18.34 6.92 3.23
N THR A 2 17.63 7.29 4.29
CA THR A 2 17.79 6.75 5.65
C THR A 2 17.31 5.30 5.74
N SER A 3 17.61 4.63 6.86
CA SER A 3 17.10 3.28 7.12
C SER A 3 15.55 3.24 7.19
N GLN A 4 14.92 4.28 7.74
CA GLN A 4 13.45 4.37 7.82
C GLN A 4 12.82 4.55 6.42
N GLU A 5 13.41 5.38 5.56
CA GLU A 5 12.93 5.57 4.18
C GLU A 5 13.03 4.28 3.36
N LYS A 6 14.10 3.50 3.54
CA LYS A 6 14.25 2.19 2.89
C LYS A 6 13.16 1.21 3.33
N LEU A 7 12.88 1.15 4.64
CA LEU A 7 11.80 0.32 5.18
C LEU A 7 10.45 0.68 4.54
N VAL A 8 10.12 1.97 4.49
CA VAL A 8 8.89 2.46 3.86
C VAL A 8 8.84 2.07 2.37
N ALA A 9 9.96 2.20 1.65
CA ALA A 9 10.05 1.79 0.25
C ALA A 9 9.78 0.28 0.05
N GLU A 10 10.28 -0.57 0.95
CA GLU A 10 10.04 -2.01 0.92
C GLU A 10 8.59 -2.34 1.24
N LEU A 11 8.00 -1.68 2.23
CA LEU A 11 6.60 -1.82 2.61
C LEU A 11 5.64 -1.48 1.44
N ILE A 12 5.84 -0.34 0.78
CA ILE A 12 5.03 0.05 -0.39
C ILE A 12 5.22 -0.92 -1.56
N ARG A 13 6.44 -1.42 -1.78
CA ARG A 13 6.68 -2.46 -2.80
C ARG A 13 5.96 -3.76 -2.46
N GLY A 14 5.96 -4.17 -1.20
CA GLY A 14 5.19 -5.31 -0.72
C GLY A 14 3.70 -5.16 -1.00
N LEU A 15 3.13 -4.00 -0.67
CA LEU A 15 1.71 -3.73 -0.96
C LEU A 15 1.36 -3.83 -2.44
N LYS A 16 2.21 -3.31 -3.33
CA LYS A 16 1.98 -3.42 -4.79
C LYS A 16 2.00 -4.87 -5.26
N PHE A 17 2.90 -5.68 -4.71
CA PHE A 17 2.95 -7.11 -4.99
C PHE A 17 1.67 -7.81 -4.49
N GLU A 18 1.25 -7.54 -3.25
CA GLU A 18 0.01 -8.10 -2.70
C GLU A 18 -1.23 -7.70 -3.50
N ARG A 19 -1.32 -6.44 -3.92
CA ARG A 19 -2.38 -5.95 -4.81
C ARG A 19 -2.42 -6.77 -6.10
N ASP A 20 -1.27 -6.96 -6.75
CA ASP A 20 -1.18 -7.66 -8.02
C ASP A 20 -1.59 -9.13 -7.86
N GLU A 21 -1.24 -9.79 -6.76
CA GLU A 21 -1.71 -11.15 -6.43
C GLU A 21 -3.22 -11.21 -6.26
N VAL A 22 -3.80 -10.31 -5.44
CA VAL A 22 -5.25 -10.29 -5.18
C VAL A 22 -6.02 -10.02 -6.48
N LYS A 23 -5.53 -9.10 -7.31
CA LYS A 23 -6.14 -8.75 -8.61
C LYS A 23 -6.28 -9.94 -9.54
N LEU A 24 -5.34 -10.90 -9.52
CA LEU A 24 -5.41 -12.10 -10.35
C LEU A 24 -6.60 -12.99 -9.98
N GLN A 25 -6.98 -13.04 -8.70
CA GLN A 25 -8.07 -13.89 -8.21
C GLN A 25 -9.41 -13.13 -8.09
N LEU A 26 -9.37 -11.80 -8.06
CA LEU A 26 -10.52 -10.94 -7.81
C LEU A 26 -11.69 -11.14 -8.77
N HIS A 27 -11.42 -11.48 -10.04
CA HIS A 27 -12.46 -11.68 -11.05
C HIS A 27 -13.44 -12.83 -10.73
N LEU A 28 -13.09 -13.71 -9.77
CA LEU A 28 -13.94 -14.79 -9.27
C LEU A 28 -14.64 -14.45 -7.96
N ALA A 29 -14.32 -13.30 -7.36
CA ALA A 29 -14.82 -12.88 -6.05
C ALA A 29 -16.24 -12.33 -6.13
N GLU A 30 -16.93 -12.33 -4.99
CA GLU A 30 -18.22 -11.66 -4.85
C GLU A 30 -18.08 -10.14 -5.01
N LYS A 31 -19.15 -9.48 -5.44
CA LYS A 31 -19.16 -8.03 -5.70
C LYS A 31 -18.70 -7.21 -4.50
N ASP A 32 -19.10 -7.57 -3.29
CA ASP A 32 -18.71 -6.86 -2.06
C ASP A 32 -17.19 -6.93 -1.81
N LEU A 33 -16.51 -8.00 -2.23
CA LEU A 33 -15.06 -8.11 -2.17
C LEU A 33 -14.39 -7.29 -3.28
N GLN A 34 -14.99 -7.23 -4.47
CA GLN A 34 -14.52 -6.38 -5.56
C GLN A 34 -14.59 -4.90 -5.16
N ASP A 35 -15.71 -4.45 -4.59
CA ASP A 35 -15.90 -3.08 -4.13
C ASP A 35 -14.89 -2.71 -3.01
N GLN A 36 -14.62 -3.63 -2.08
CA GLN A 36 -13.59 -3.45 -1.06
C GLN A 36 -12.18 -3.40 -1.64
N TRP A 37 -11.89 -4.21 -2.65
CA TRP A 37 -10.61 -4.19 -3.33
C TRP A 37 -10.40 -2.86 -4.06
N ASP A 38 -11.41 -2.37 -4.78
CA ASP A 38 -11.34 -1.09 -5.50
C ASP A 38 -11.06 0.09 -4.56
N ASP A 39 -11.60 0.08 -3.34
CA ASP A 39 -11.29 1.10 -2.33
C ASP A 39 -9.82 1.01 -1.89
N LEU A 40 -9.33 -0.19 -1.58
CA LEU A 40 -7.93 -0.39 -1.18
C LEU A 40 -6.94 -0.08 -2.30
N ASP A 41 -7.28 -0.39 -3.55
CA ASP A 41 -6.46 -0.07 -4.73
C ASP A 41 -6.28 1.45 -4.85
N ARG A 42 -7.38 2.21 -4.75
CA ARG A 42 -7.34 3.68 -4.76
C ARG A 42 -6.49 4.24 -3.62
N ARG A 43 -6.62 3.69 -2.41
CA ARG A 43 -5.81 4.13 -1.25
C ARG A 43 -4.33 3.84 -1.43
N LEU A 44 -3.99 2.73 -2.10
CA LEU A 44 -2.60 2.41 -2.44
C LEU A 44 -2.05 3.37 -3.52
N ASP A 45 -2.85 3.75 -4.51
CA ASP A 45 -2.44 4.75 -5.50
C ASP A 45 -2.21 6.12 -4.83
N GLU A 46 -3.12 6.56 -3.96
CA GLU A 46 -2.96 7.80 -3.19
C GLU A 46 -1.71 7.76 -2.29
N LEU A 47 -1.40 6.59 -1.70
CA LEU A 47 -0.18 6.40 -0.92
C LEU A 47 1.07 6.54 -1.77
N ASP A 48 1.07 5.96 -2.97
CA ASP A 48 2.21 6.02 -3.90
C ASP A 48 2.46 7.45 -4.39
N GLU A 49 1.39 8.19 -4.70
CA GLU A 49 1.48 9.61 -5.07
C GLU A 49 2.08 10.46 -3.94
N ARG A 50 1.67 10.21 -2.69
CA ARG A 50 2.23 10.90 -1.51
C ARG A 50 3.68 10.50 -1.23
N TYR A 51 4.07 9.28 -1.57
CA TYR A 51 5.41 8.76 -1.37
C TYR A 51 6.39 9.18 -2.48
N ALA A 52 5.91 9.44 -3.70
CA ALA A 52 6.78 9.80 -4.84
C ALA A 52 7.75 10.96 -4.54
N PRO A 53 7.32 12.08 -3.90
CA PRO A 53 8.24 13.16 -3.52
C PRO A 53 9.30 12.73 -2.49
N VAL A 54 8.97 11.80 -1.58
CA VAL A 54 9.91 11.27 -0.58
C VAL A 54 10.98 10.42 -1.25
N LYS A 55 10.58 9.62 -2.24
CA LYS A 55 11.48 8.76 -3.02
C LYS A 55 12.44 9.56 -3.89
N ASP A 56 11.95 10.62 -4.54
CA ASP A 56 12.71 11.39 -5.52
C ASP A 56 13.51 12.55 -4.89
N SER A 57 13.24 12.86 -3.60
CA SER A 57 13.98 13.87 -2.85
C SER A 57 15.38 13.39 -2.48
N THR A 58 16.37 14.27 -2.66
CA THR A 58 17.73 14.08 -2.12
C THR A 58 17.84 14.45 -0.63
N LYS A 59 16.81 15.12 -0.09
CA LYS A 59 16.69 15.45 1.34
C LYS A 59 15.88 14.37 2.06
N GLU A 60 16.29 14.09 3.29
CA GLU A 60 15.58 13.18 4.19
C GLU A 60 14.17 13.72 4.49
N ALA A 61 13.18 12.84 4.42
CA ALA A 61 11.80 13.16 4.79
C ALA A 61 11.69 13.33 6.32
N PRO A 62 10.81 14.24 6.79
CA PRO A 62 10.50 14.34 8.22
C PRO A 62 9.99 13.01 8.78
N GLU A 63 10.36 12.69 10.02
CA GLU A 63 9.96 11.44 10.68
C GLU A 63 8.43 11.30 10.76
N ASP A 64 7.71 12.38 11.07
CA ASP A 64 6.23 12.40 11.11
C ASP A 64 5.59 12.00 9.76
N VAL A 65 6.23 12.34 8.64
CA VAL A 65 5.77 11.97 7.30
C VAL A 65 5.99 10.48 7.08
N LEU A 66 7.15 9.97 7.45
CA LEU A 66 7.47 8.55 7.34
C LEU A 66 6.55 7.69 8.22
N ASP A 67 6.23 8.15 9.43
CA ASP A 67 5.33 7.44 10.34
C ASP A 67 3.88 7.44 9.85
N SER A 68 3.43 8.55 9.28
CA SER A 68 2.11 8.62 8.62
C SER A 68 2.02 7.61 7.46
N ILE A 69 3.08 7.50 6.65
CA ILE A 69 3.13 6.54 5.54
C ILE A 69 3.14 5.09 6.06
N LYS A 70 3.91 4.78 7.11
CA LYS A 70 3.92 3.44 7.73
C LYS A 70 2.54 3.04 8.25
N LEU A 71 1.81 3.97 8.87
CA LEU A 71 0.46 3.72 9.38
C LEU A 71 -0.50 3.38 8.23
N LEU A 72 -0.52 4.20 7.17
CA LEU A 72 -1.34 3.96 5.99
C LEU A 72 -1.01 2.63 5.32
N THR A 73 0.29 2.32 5.22
CA THR A 73 0.75 1.06 4.64
C THR A 73 0.22 -0.13 5.44
N SER A 74 0.28 -0.05 6.78
CA SER A 74 -0.18 -1.11 7.67
C SER A 74 -1.69 -1.33 7.57
N GLU A 75 -2.46 -0.25 7.40
CA GLU A 75 -3.91 -0.33 7.22
C GLU A 75 -4.29 -0.97 5.87
N ILE A 76 -3.62 -0.56 4.79
CA ILE A 76 -3.85 -1.13 3.45
C ILE A 76 -3.45 -2.61 3.41
N SER A 77 -2.33 -2.98 4.03
CA SER A 77 -1.87 -4.37 4.14
C SER A 77 -2.90 -5.25 4.87
N ALA A 78 -3.42 -4.77 6.01
CA ALA A 78 -4.48 -5.46 6.73
C ALA A 78 -5.76 -5.60 5.90
N GLY A 79 -6.06 -4.62 5.05
CA GLY A 79 -7.17 -4.70 4.08
C GLY A 79 -6.96 -5.81 3.05
N PHE A 80 -5.82 -5.83 2.36
CA PHE A 80 -5.52 -6.87 1.37
C PHE A 80 -5.47 -8.27 2.00
N ASP A 81 -4.93 -8.41 3.21
CA ASP A 81 -4.93 -9.69 3.94
C ASP A 81 -6.35 -10.20 4.23
N ARG A 82 -7.29 -9.30 4.57
CA ARG A 82 -8.71 -9.68 4.74
C ARG A 82 -9.33 -10.16 3.43
N ILE A 83 -9.08 -9.46 2.33
CA ILE A 83 -9.58 -9.88 1.01
C ILE A 83 -8.99 -11.23 0.63
N ARG A 84 -7.67 -11.41 0.78
CA ARG A 84 -6.99 -12.68 0.52
C ARG A 84 -7.57 -13.85 1.31
N LYS A 85 -7.97 -13.62 2.56
CA LYS A 85 -8.61 -14.65 3.41
C LYS A 85 -10.06 -14.96 3.04
N ALA A 86 -10.70 -14.08 2.28
CA ALA A 86 -12.09 -14.20 1.86
C ALA A 86 -12.25 -14.72 0.41
N LEU A 87 -11.17 -14.73 -0.37
CA LEU A 87 -11.06 -15.40 -1.67
C LEU A 87 -10.91 -16.92 -1.51
#